data_AF-A0A4R1ZZS2-F1
#
_entry.id   AF-A0A4R1ZZS2-F1
#
_cell.length_a   1.000
_cell.length_b   1.000
_cell.length_c   1.000
_cell.angle_alpha   90.00
_cell.angle_beta   90.00
_cell.angle_gamma   90.00
#
_symmetry.space_group_name_H-M   'P 1'
#
loop_
_entity.id
_entity.type
_entity.pdbx_description
1 polymer ?
#
loop_
_entity_poly.entity_id
_entity_poly.type
_entity_poly.pdbx_seq_one_letter_code
_entity_poly.pdbx_strand_id
1 'polypeptide(L)'
;MTMQLSREAFFRYLAPTVLQVWKEGSPLLPSVRLAQNWLETGGRIHDWFNLGGYKVGSGAPNAFWKGRTVNTATWEVYAGKKINTAANWRAYDSIYDFYKDQDLLFGISRYARVRAAKTPEAQCSALYACGYATDPDYAGKLMSIIKSNNLTEHDKVATEEDEMEKIDVYVNGKKLTDGLYDDKAGVTYVPVRSIAESFGVAVNWDNKAKRVDLTKK
;
A
#
# COMPACT_ATOMS: atom_id res chain seq x y z
N MET A 1 -5.72 22.28 -0.10
CA MET A 1 -5.07 22.91 -1.27
C MET A 1 -4.56 21.81 -2.19
N THR A 2 -4.73 21.96 -3.50
CA THR A 2 -4.20 20.98 -4.49
C THR A 2 -2.67 21.00 -4.49
N MET A 3 -2.04 19.82 -4.56
CA MET A 3 -0.60 19.63 -4.62
C MET A 3 -0.18 19.06 -5.98
N GLN A 4 0.96 19.49 -6.50
CA GLN A 4 1.65 18.86 -7.62
C GLN A 4 2.98 18.31 -7.10
N LEU A 5 3.15 17.00 -7.15
CA LEU A 5 4.34 16.33 -6.63
C LEU A 5 5.19 15.79 -7.77
N SER A 6 6.51 15.74 -7.54
CA SER A 6 7.39 14.91 -8.36
C SER A 6 7.00 13.44 -8.16
N ARG A 7 7.41 12.58 -9.09
CA ARG A 7 7.09 11.15 -9.05
C ARG A 7 7.49 10.48 -7.74
N GLU A 8 8.74 10.70 -7.31
CA GLU A 8 9.25 10.13 -6.06
C GLU A 8 8.51 10.68 -4.83
N ALA A 9 8.28 11.99 -4.78
CA ALA A 9 7.57 12.62 -3.68
C ALA A 9 6.11 12.16 -3.60
N PHE A 10 5.47 11.90 -4.74
CA PHE A 10 4.11 11.39 -4.81
C PHE A 10 4.00 10.00 -4.19
N PHE A 11 4.89 9.07 -4.56
CA PHE A 11 4.87 7.72 -3.97
C PHE A 11 5.18 7.76 -2.48
N ARG A 12 6.18 8.54 -2.06
CA ARG A 12 6.52 8.71 -0.65
C ARG A 12 5.35 9.28 0.17
N TYR A 13 4.59 10.21 -0.41
CA TYR A 13 3.44 10.83 0.23
C TYR A 13 2.27 9.86 0.39
N LEU A 14 1.98 9.03 -0.61
CA LEU A 14 0.86 8.09 -0.57
C LEU A 14 1.18 6.78 0.16
N ALA A 15 2.44 6.33 0.15
CA ALA A 15 2.85 5.04 0.68
C ALA A 15 2.35 4.75 2.11
N PRO A 16 2.43 5.66 3.09
CA PRO A 16 1.92 5.39 4.44
C PRO A 16 0.42 5.03 4.46
N THR A 17 -0.40 5.76 3.70
CA THR A 17 -1.85 5.49 3.66
C THR A 17 -2.16 4.23 2.87
N VAL A 18 -1.43 3.97 1.78
CA VAL A 18 -1.57 2.74 0.99
C VAL A 18 -1.21 1.50 1.82
N LEU A 19 -0.12 1.54 2.57
CA LEU A 19 0.29 0.45 3.45
C LEU A 19 -0.70 0.25 4.60
N GLN A 20 -1.24 1.33 5.17
CA GLN A 20 -2.29 1.25 6.19
C GLN A 20 -3.50 0.46 5.67
N VAL A 21 -4.11 0.87 4.56
CA VAL A 21 -5.31 0.20 4.03
C VAL A 21 -5.01 -1.24 3.57
N TRP A 22 -3.78 -1.52 3.14
CA TRP A 22 -3.35 -2.88 2.83
C TRP A 22 -3.29 -3.77 4.07
N LYS A 23 -2.72 -3.29 5.18
CA LYS A 23 -2.77 -3.97 6.49
C LYS A 23 -4.21 -4.19 6.97
N GLU A 24 -5.13 -3.30 6.64
CA GLU A 24 -6.56 -3.43 6.94
C GLU A 24 -7.33 -4.38 5.99
N GLY A 25 -6.64 -5.06 5.06
CA GLY A 25 -7.24 -6.07 4.18
C GLY A 25 -7.69 -5.55 2.82
N SER A 26 -7.20 -4.39 2.36
CA SER A 26 -7.41 -3.94 0.97
C SER A 26 -6.99 -5.03 -0.03
N PRO A 27 -7.80 -5.30 -1.07
CA PRO A 27 -7.49 -6.35 -2.04
C PRO A 27 -6.41 -5.96 -3.06
N LEU A 28 -6.07 -4.67 -3.19
CA LEU A 28 -4.99 -4.24 -4.09
C LEU A 28 -3.63 -4.34 -3.42
N LEU A 29 -2.66 -4.82 -4.19
CA LEU A 29 -1.25 -4.72 -3.86
C LEU A 29 -0.84 -3.24 -3.80
N PRO A 30 -0.06 -2.82 -2.79
CA PRO A 30 0.46 -1.46 -2.68
C PRO A 30 1.09 -0.91 -3.96
N SER A 31 1.90 -1.71 -4.65
CA SER A 31 2.55 -1.33 -5.90
C SER A 31 1.56 -0.97 -7.01
N VAL A 32 0.51 -1.79 -7.16
CA VAL A 32 -0.54 -1.60 -8.16
C VAL A 32 -1.34 -0.35 -7.85
N ARG A 33 -1.71 -0.13 -6.59
CA ARG A 33 -2.46 1.06 -6.15
C ARG A 33 -1.67 2.34 -6.38
N LEU A 34 -0.39 2.38 -6.00
CA LEU A 34 0.49 3.54 -6.22
C LEU A 34 0.65 3.83 -7.71
N ALA A 35 0.86 2.79 -8.53
CA ALA A 35 0.96 2.94 -9.98
C ALA A 35 -0.33 3.46 -10.62
N GLN A 36 -1.50 2.95 -10.18
CA GLN A 36 -2.79 3.48 -10.62
C GLN A 36 -2.92 4.95 -10.27
N ASN A 37 -2.69 5.35 -9.01
CA ASN A 37 -2.83 6.75 -8.62
C ASN A 37 -1.89 7.67 -9.41
N TRP A 38 -0.66 7.24 -9.72
CA TRP A 38 0.23 8.01 -10.58
C TRP A 38 -0.30 8.12 -12.01
N LEU A 39 -0.77 7.01 -12.59
CA LEU A 39 -1.31 6.99 -13.95
C LEU A 39 -2.55 7.89 -14.08
N GLU A 40 -3.45 7.86 -13.11
CA GLU A 40 -4.71 8.62 -13.15
C GLU A 40 -4.51 10.12 -12.88
N THR A 41 -3.46 10.50 -12.14
CA THR A 41 -3.31 11.89 -11.64
C THR A 41 -2.09 12.65 -12.18
N GLY A 42 -1.10 11.95 -12.73
CA GLY A 42 0.17 12.57 -13.13
C GLY A 42 0.89 13.28 -11.96
N GLY A 43 0.70 12.80 -10.73
CA GLY A 43 1.31 13.40 -9.52
C GLY A 43 0.49 14.51 -8.88
N ARG A 44 -0.71 14.80 -9.40
CA ARG A 44 -1.60 15.82 -8.86
C ARG A 44 -2.50 15.26 -7.76
N ILE A 45 -2.43 15.83 -6.57
CA ILE A 45 -3.34 15.49 -5.47
C ILE A 45 -4.28 16.65 -5.25
N HIS A 46 -5.53 16.50 -5.69
CA HIS A 46 -6.57 17.48 -5.47
C HIS A 46 -6.99 17.53 -4.00
N ASP A 47 -7.52 18.67 -3.56
CA ASP A 47 -8.07 18.85 -2.21
C ASP A 47 -9.40 18.11 -1.97
N TRP A 48 -9.96 17.48 -3.01
CA TRP A 48 -11.08 16.56 -2.91
C TRP A 48 -10.68 15.08 -2.93
N PHE A 49 -9.37 14.78 -2.95
CA PHE A 49 -8.74 13.46 -2.74
C PHE A 49 -9.22 12.30 -3.63
N ASN A 50 -9.81 12.56 -4.80
CA ASN A 50 -10.19 11.52 -5.75
C ASN A 50 -9.01 11.12 -6.65
N LEU A 51 -8.24 10.11 -6.22
CA LEU A 51 -7.02 9.66 -6.92
C LEU A 51 -7.29 8.57 -7.99
N GLY A 52 -8.56 8.31 -8.32
CA GLY A 52 -8.97 7.26 -9.26
C GLY A 52 -9.98 7.71 -10.31
N GLY A 53 -10.32 9.00 -10.37
CA GLY A 53 -11.28 9.53 -11.34
C GLY A 53 -12.70 9.01 -11.16
N TYR A 54 -13.16 8.78 -9.93
CA TYR A 54 -14.51 8.21 -9.71
C TYR A 54 -15.59 9.26 -9.94
N LYS A 55 -16.40 9.05 -10.98
CA LYS A 55 -17.62 9.81 -11.23
C LYS A 55 -18.69 9.43 -10.21
N VAL A 56 -19.59 10.36 -9.92
CA VAL A 56 -20.77 10.10 -9.09
C VAL A 56 -21.63 9.00 -9.71
N GLY A 57 -21.93 9.12 -11.01
CA GLY A 57 -22.75 8.15 -11.74
C GLY A 57 -24.08 7.87 -11.03
N SER A 58 -24.47 6.60 -10.97
CA SER A 58 -25.61 6.12 -10.18
C SER A 58 -25.23 5.67 -8.76
N GLY A 59 -24.06 6.10 -8.26
CA GLY A 59 -23.55 5.68 -6.96
C GLY A 59 -24.31 6.30 -5.79
N ALA A 60 -24.56 5.52 -4.74
CA ALA A 60 -25.10 6.00 -3.47
C ALA A 60 -23.98 6.31 -2.46
N PRO A 61 -24.19 7.27 -1.56
CA PRO A 61 -23.30 7.50 -0.43
C PRO A 61 -23.08 6.22 0.41
N ASN A 62 -21.91 6.11 1.02
CA ASN A 62 -21.54 5.03 1.92
C ASN A 62 -20.68 5.57 3.08
N ALA A 63 -20.09 4.67 3.89
CA ALA A 63 -19.30 5.04 5.06
C ALA A 63 -18.10 5.96 4.74
N PHE A 64 -17.54 5.86 3.53
CA PHE A 64 -16.30 6.55 3.12
C PHE A 64 -16.56 7.66 2.10
N TRP A 65 -17.58 7.51 1.24
CA TRP A 65 -18.05 8.59 0.38
C TRP A 65 -19.42 9.11 0.85
N LYS A 66 -19.43 10.26 1.52
CA LYS A 66 -20.63 10.86 2.15
C LYS A 66 -21.47 11.73 1.18
N GLY A 67 -21.34 11.50 -0.12
CA GLY A 67 -22.08 12.23 -1.15
C GLY A 67 -21.47 13.59 -1.56
N ARG A 68 -20.30 13.98 -1.03
CA ARG A 68 -19.62 15.21 -1.50
C ARG A 68 -19.19 15.07 -2.95
N THR A 69 -19.32 16.15 -3.72
CA THR A 69 -19.00 16.17 -5.15
C THR A 69 -18.18 17.38 -5.54
N VAL A 70 -17.34 17.24 -6.56
CA VAL A 70 -16.73 18.36 -7.28
C VAL A 70 -17.17 18.28 -8.74
N ASN A 71 -17.59 19.42 -9.28
CA ASN A 71 -17.92 19.58 -10.69
C ASN A 71 -16.73 20.22 -11.41
N THR A 72 -16.28 19.62 -12.51
CA THR A 72 -15.16 20.16 -13.32
C THR A 72 -15.62 20.64 -14.70
N ALA A 73 -16.86 21.11 -14.82
CA ALA A 73 -17.39 21.58 -16.11
C ALA A 73 -16.45 22.60 -16.77
N THR A 74 -16.15 22.35 -18.04
CA THR A 74 -15.54 23.32 -18.94
C THR A 74 -16.57 23.76 -19.97
N TRP A 75 -16.44 24.98 -20.47
CA TRP A 75 -17.30 25.51 -21.52
C TRP A 75 -16.50 25.49 -22.83
N GLU A 76 -16.96 24.72 -23.81
CA GLU A 76 -16.47 24.82 -25.19
C GLU A 76 -17.54 25.48 -26.06
N VAL A 77 -17.13 26.45 -26.88
CA VAL A 77 -18.02 27.12 -27.84
C VAL A 77 -17.78 26.51 -29.21
N TYR A 78 -18.74 25.71 -29.67
CA TYR A 78 -18.78 25.21 -31.05
C TYR A 78 -19.93 25.91 -31.79
N ALA A 79 -19.61 26.60 -32.89
CA ALA A 79 -20.60 27.27 -33.75
C ALA A 79 -21.61 28.17 -32.99
N GLY A 80 -21.15 28.92 -31.99
CA GLY A 80 -21.99 29.83 -31.21
C GLY A 80 -22.88 29.17 -30.15
N LYS A 81 -22.83 27.84 -29.99
CA LYS A 81 -23.48 27.12 -28.89
C LYS A 81 -22.44 26.70 -27.84
N LYS A 82 -22.73 27.03 -26.57
CA LYS A 82 -22.00 26.50 -25.42
C LYS A 82 -22.36 25.03 -25.25
N ILE A 83 -21.42 24.12 -25.48
CA ILE A 83 -21.57 22.71 -25.13
C ILE A 83 -20.94 22.53 -23.75
N ASN A 84 -21.73 22.01 -22.81
CA ASN A 84 -21.29 21.75 -21.45
C ASN A 84 -20.94 20.26 -21.32
N THR A 85 -19.66 19.93 -21.26
CA THR A 85 -19.18 18.59 -20.94
C THR A 85 -18.88 18.51 -19.44
N ALA A 86 -19.91 18.64 -18.61
CA ALA A 86 -19.80 18.53 -17.16
C ALA A 86 -19.63 17.07 -16.71
N ALA A 87 -18.68 16.83 -15.81
CA ALA A 87 -18.61 15.61 -15.02
C ALA A 87 -18.68 15.96 -13.53
N ASN A 88 -19.53 15.25 -12.80
CA ASN A 88 -19.56 15.28 -11.34
C ASN A 88 -18.70 14.14 -10.81
N TRP A 89 -17.68 14.48 -10.04
CA TRP A 89 -16.75 13.55 -9.43
C TRP A 89 -17.06 13.39 -7.95
N ARG A 90 -16.82 12.20 -7.42
CA ARG A 90 -16.82 11.98 -5.97
C ARG A 90 -15.71 12.81 -5.34
N ALA A 91 -16.01 13.42 -4.19
CA ALA A 91 -15.06 14.11 -3.34
C ALA A 91 -15.03 13.41 -1.98
N TYR A 92 -13.83 13.24 -1.43
CA TYR A 92 -13.59 12.47 -0.21
C TYR A 92 -12.99 13.37 0.87
N ASP A 93 -13.25 13.04 2.14
CA ASP A 93 -12.74 13.80 3.29
C ASP A 93 -11.24 13.58 3.48
N SER A 94 -10.73 12.44 3.00
CA SER A 94 -9.31 12.09 3.03
C SER A 94 -8.93 11.13 1.90
N ILE A 95 -7.62 10.92 1.72
CA ILE A 95 -7.07 9.87 0.85
C ILE A 95 -7.47 8.47 1.36
N TYR A 96 -7.54 8.29 2.69
CA TYR A 96 -8.00 7.06 3.31
C TYR A 96 -9.44 6.73 2.87
N ASP A 97 -10.35 7.71 2.96
CA ASP A 97 -11.75 7.53 2.54
C ASP A 97 -11.86 7.17 1.05
N PHE A 98 -11.05 7.79 0.19
CA PHE A 98 -10.99 7.39 -1.22
C PHE A 98 -10.57 5.92 -1.38
N TYR A 99 -9.53 5.47 -0.66
CA TYR A 99 -9.08 4.08 -0.77
C TYR A 99 -10.10 3.08 -0.24
N LYS A 100 -10.80 3.39 0.85
CA LYS A 100 -11.86 2.50 1.36
C LYS A 100 -13.06 2.44 0.42
N ASP A 101 -13.44 3.55 -0.24
CA ASP A 101 -14.47 3.53 -1.29
C ASP A 101 -14.02 2.74 -2.53
N GLN A 102 -12.73 2.85 -2.91
CA GLN A 102 -12.12 2.02 -3.94
C GLN A 102 -12.13 0.53 -3.57
N ASP A 103 -11.89 0.17 -2.31
CA ASP A 103 -11.97 -1.22 -1.85
C ASP A 103 -13.39 -1.79 -2.00
N LEU A 104 -14.43 -0.96 -1.77
CA LEU A 104 -15.82 -1.36 -2.01
C LEU A 104 -16.07 -1.66 -3.50
N LEU A 105 -15.54 -0.84 -4.41
CA LEU A 105 -15.59 -1.13 -5.85
C LEU A 105 -14.95 -2.48 -6.13
N PHE A 106 -13.73 -2.70 -5.63
CA PHE A 106 -13.01 -3.95 -5.86
C PHE A 106 -13.58 -5.15 -5.09
N GLY A 107 -14.54 -4.95 -4.18
CA GLY A 107 -15.28 -6.00 -3.49
C GLY A 107 -16.36 -6.67 -4.35
N ILE A 108 -16.86 -6.02 -5.41
CA ILE A 108 -17.96 -6.56 -6.22
C ILE A 108 -17.53 -7.77 -7.07
N SER A 109 -18.49 -8.58 -7.52
CA SER A 109 -18.23 -9.82 -8.28
C SER A 109 -17.37 -9.62 -9.54
N ARG A 110 -17.55 -8.49 -10.25
CA ARG A 110 -16.77 -8.13 -11.45
C ARG A 110 -15.26 -8.23 -11.22
N TYR A 111 -14.78 -7.82 -10.04
CA TYR A 111 -13.35 -7.75 -9.72
C TYR A 111 -12.83 -8.97 -8.95
N ALA A 112 -13.54 -10.10 -8.96
CA ALA A 112 -13.10 -11.32 -8.27
C ALA A 112 -11.68 -11.77 -8.70
N ARG A 113 -11.36 -11.67 -9.99
CA ARG A 113 -10.02 -12.00 -10.52
C ARG A 113 -8.93 -11.04 -10.01
N VAL A 114 -9.25 -9.76 -9.82
CA VAL A 114 -8.31 -8.77 -9.25
C VAL A 114 -7.96 -9.14 -7.82
N ARG A 115 -8.96 -9.56 -7.02
CA ARG A 115 -8.74 -10.00 -5.63
C ARG A 115 -7.97 -11.34 -5.53
N ALA A 116 -8.14 -12.22 -6.51
CA ALA A 116 -7.48 -13.52 -6.54
C ALA A 116 -6.00 -13.42 -6.96
N ALA A 117 -5.63 -12.40 -7.74
CA ALA A 117 -4.26 -12.20 -8.21
C ALA A 117 -3.28 -11.96 -7.05
N LYS A 118 -2.12 -12.62 -7.08
CA LYS A 118 -1.09 -12.57 -6.04
C LYS A 118 0.20 -11.86 -6.46
N THR A 119 0.28 -11.44 -7.72
CA THR A 119 1.41 -10.67 -8.24
C THR A 119 0.90 -9.40 -8.91
N PRO A 120 1.72 -8.34 -8.98
CA PRO A 120 1.36 -7.11 -9.68
C PRO A 120 0.99 -7.35 -11.14
N GLU A 121 1.74 -8.22 -11.85
CA GLU A 121 1.48 -8.57 -13.24
C GLU A 121 0.07 -9.17 -13.42
N ALA A 122 -0.28 -10.13 -12.56
CA ALA A 122 -1.57 -10.79 -12.61
C ALA A 122 -2.70 -9.82 -12.24
N GLN A 123 -2.48 -8.93 -11.26
CA GLN A 123 -3.49 -7.98 -10.80
C GLN A 123 -3.73 -6.87 -11.83
N CYS A 124 -2.67 -6.33 -12.45
CA CYS A 124 -2.77 -5.39 -13.57
C CYS A 124 -3.49 -6.00 -14.77
N SER A 125 -3.17 -7.24 -15.14
CA SER A 125 -3.86 -7.97 -16.21
C SER A 125 -5.33 -8.19 -15.89
N ALA A 126 -5.65 -8.56 -14.64
CA ALA A 126 -7.02 -8.74 -14.18
C ALA A 126 -7.82 -7.43 -14.18
N LEU A 127 -7.20 -6.29 -13.85
CA LEU A 127 -7.86 -4.97 -13.89
C LEU A 127 -8.38 -4.67 -15.30
N TYR A 128 -7.53 -4.84 -16.32
CA TYR A 128 -7.94 -4.68 -17.72
C TYR A 128 -9.00 -5.72 -18.11
N ALA A 129 -8.78 -7.01 -17.83
CA ALA A 129 -9.71 -8.07 -18.20
C ALA A 129 -11.10 -7.93 -17.55
N CYS A 130 -11.18 -7.28 -16.39
CA CYS A 130 -12.44 -6.99 -15.69
C CYS A 130 -13.09 -5.66 -16.11
N GLY A 131 -12.49 -4.95 -17.08
CA GLY A 131 -13.03 -3.70 -17.62
C GLY A 131 -12.88 -2.51 -16.69
N TYR A 132 -11.82 -2.45 -15.87
CA TYR A 132 -11.50 -1.26 -15.07
C TYR A 132 -11.19 -0.05 -15.95
N ALA A 133 -10.44 -0.27 -17.03
CA ALA A 133 -10.08 0.73 -18.03
C ALA A 133 -10.40 0.22 -19.43
N THR A 134 -10.69 1.14 -20.35
CA THR A 134 -10.93 0.85 -21.78
C THR A 134 -9.64 0.82 -22.59
N ASP A 135 -8.53 1.31 -22.03
CA ASP A 135 -7.23 1.34 -22.66
C ASP A 135 -6.63 -0.09 -22.74
N PRO A 136 -6.37 -0.63 -23.95
CA PRO A 136 -5.80 -1.96 -24.11
C PRO A 136 -4.42 -2.14 -23.50
N ASP A 137 -3.65 -1.05 -23.32
CA ASP A 137 -2.31 -1.07 -22.72
C ASP A 137 -2.32 -0.68 -21.23
N TYR A 138 -3.48 -0.63 -20.59
CA TYR A 138 -3.58 -0.21 -19.18
C TYR A 138 -2.67 -1.06 -18.26
N ALA A 139 -2.69 -2.38 -18.43
CA ALA A 139 -1.84 -3.28 -17.66
C ALA A 139 -0.35 -3.04 -17.91
N GLY A 140 0.04 -2.79 -19.17
CA GLY A 140 1.43 -2.50 -19.55
C GLY A 140 1.94 -1.19 -18.93
N LYS A 141 1.12 -0.14 -18.96
CA LYS A 141 1.42 1.17 -18.35
C LYS A 141 1.63 1.06 -16.84
N LEU A 142 0.75 0.35 -16.13
CA LEU A 142 0.92 0.10 -14.71
C LEU A 142 2.21 -0.66 -14.42
N MET A 143 2.49 -1.74 -15.14
CA MET A 143 3.72 -2.50 -14.95
C MET A 143 4.98 -1.69 -15.26
N SER A 144 4.94 -0.79 -16.24
CA SER A 144 6.03 0.14 -16.54
C SER A 144 6.29 1.08 -15.36
N ILE A 145 5.23 1.66 -14.77
CA ILE A 145 5.33 2.51 -13.57
C ILE A 145 5.86 1.71 -12.38
N ILE A 146 5.34 0.52 -12.12
CA ILE A 146 5.78 -0.34 -11.00
C ILE A 146 7.28 -0.63 -11.10
N LYS A 147 7.75 -1.11 -12.26
CA LYS A 147 9.14 -1.51 -12.46
C LYS A 147 10.10 -0.33 -12.41
N SER A 148 9.77 0.77 -13.09
CA SER A 148 10.64 1.95 -13.17
C SER A 148 10.83 2.67 -11.83
N ASN A 149 9.98 2.41 -10.84
CA ASN A 149 10.04 3.04 -9.52
C ASN A 149 10.22 2.03 -8.37
N ASN A 150 10.51 0.77 -8.69
CA ASN A 150 10.69 -0.31 -7.71
C ASN A 150 9.55 -0.43 -6.68
N LEU A 151 8.30 -0.26 -7.12
CA LEU A 151 7.15 -0.17 -6.19
C LEU A 151 6.81 -1.50 -5.52
N THR A 152 7.31 -2.63 -6.03
CA THR A 152 7.15 -3.96 -5.43
C THR A 152 7.78 -4.07 -4.04
N GLU A 153 8.69 -3.17 -3.67
CA GLU A 153 9.20 -3.08 -2.31
C GLU A 153 8.09 -2.83 -1.28
N HIS A 154 6.99 -2.17 -1.68
CA HIS A 154 5.83 -1.93 -0.82
C HIS A 154 4.91 -3.16 -0.70
N ASP A 155 5.05 -4.17 -1.57
CA ASP A 155 4.25 -5.39 -1.53
C ASP A 155 4.84 -6.44 -0.58
N LYS A 156 5.97 -6.12 0.06
CA LYS A 156 6.54 -6.96 1.11
C LYS A 156 5.67 -6.83 2.34
N VAL A 157 5.08 -7.95 2.77
CA VAL A 157 4.38 -8.01 4.05
C VAL A 157 5.45 -7.75 5.11
N ALA A 158 5.31 -6.65 5.85
CA ALA A 158 6.15 -6.40 7.02
C ALA A 158 6.02 -7.61 7.95
N THR A 159 7.14 -8.24 8.25
CA THR A 159 7.20 -9.35 9.20
C THR A 159 6.99 -8.80 10.61
N GLU A 160 6.64 -9.66 11.56
CA GLU A 160 6.59 -9.27 12.98
C GLU A 160 7.94 -8.68 13.42
N GLU A 161 9.07 -9.19 12.90
CA GLU A 161 10.39 -8.61 13.14
C GLU A 161 10.56 -7.19 12.58
N ASP A 162 9.94 -6.86 11.44
CA ASP A 162 10.01 -5.51 10.85
C ASP A 162 9.25 -4.46 11.68
N GLU A 163 8.35 -4.91 12.56
CA GLU A 163 7.63 -4.05 13.49
C GLU A 163 8.33 -3.90 14.86
N MET A 164 9.38 -4.69 15.12
CA MET A 164 10.14 -4.63 16.38
C MET A 164 11.26 -3.59 16.35
N GLU A 165 11.46 -2.90 17.46
CA GLU A 165 12.54 -1.91 17.61
C GLU A 165 13.90 -2.63 17.78
N LYS A 166 14.90 -2.23 16.99
CA LYS A 166 16.27 -2.72 17.19
C LYS A 166 16.89 -2.04 18.40
N ILE A 167 17.38 -2.84 19.34
CA ILE A 167 18.02 -2.34 20.56
C ILE A 167 19.42 -2.92 20.73
N ASP A 168 20.31 -2.17 21.39
CA ASP A 168 21.64 -2.63 21.74
C ASP A 168 21.60 -3.48 23.03
N VAL A 169 22.18 -4.69 22.97
CA VAL A 169 22.26 -5.60 24.12
C VAL A 169 23.67 -5.57 24.72
N TYR A 170 23.76 -5.32 26.02
CA TYR A 170 25.02 -5.22 26.77
C TYR A 170 25.13 -6.34 27.81
N VAL A 171 26.35 -6.88 27.96
CA VAL A 171 26.70 -7.80 29.05
C VAL A 171 27.95 -7.26 29.74
N ASN A 172 27.90 -7.11 31.07
CA ASN A 172 28.99 -6.55 31.88
C ASN A 172 29.49 -5.19 31.38
N GLY A 173 28.58 -4.32 30.93
CA GLY A 173 28.88 -2.96 30.45
C GLY A 173 29.47 -2.89 29.03
N LYS A 174 29.65 -4.02 28.34
CA LYS A 174 30.13 -4.05 26.95
C LYS A 174 29.00 -4.45 26.00
N LYS A 175 28.85 -3.75 24.87
CA LYS A 175 27.90 -4.14 23.82
C LYS A 175 28.27 -5.53 23.31
N LEU A 176 27.30 -6.43 23.29
CA LEU A 176 27.46 -7.82 22.87
C LEU A 176 26.83 -8.07 21.50
N THR A 177 25.57 -7.66 21.31
CA THR A 177 24.80 -7.94 20.09
C THR A 177 23.62 -6.97 19.97
N ASP A 178 22.84 -7.09 18.90
CA ASP A 178 21.59 -6.38 18.73
C ASP A 178 20.43 -7.32 19.12
N GLY A 179 19.38 -6.77 19.72
CA GLY A 179 18.12 -7.45 20.03
C GLY A 179 16.94 -6.80 19.31
N LEU A 180 15.79 -7.46 19.36
CA LEU A 180 14.53 -6.95 18.84
C LEU A 180 13.55 -6.76 20.00
N TYR A 181 13.04 -5.55 20.19
CA TYR A 181 12.04 -5.21 21.20
C TYR A 181 10.66 -5.15 20.56
N ASP A 182 9.78 -6.03 21.01
CA ASP A 182 8.36 -6.02 20.70
C ASP A 182 7.64 -5.14 21.72
N ASP A 183 7.21 -3.95 21.29
CA ASP A 183 6.51 -2.97 22.11
C ASP A 183 5.09 -3.43 22.51
N LYS A 184 4.45 -4.25 21.66
CA LYS A 184 3.10 -4.80 21.89
C LYS A 184 3.15 -5.91 22.92
N ALA A 185 4.15 -6.79 22.85
CA ALA A 185 4.32 -7.89 23.79
C ALA A 185 5.09 -7.47 25.06
N GLY A 186 5.84 -6.37 25.03
CA GLY A 186 6.77 -5.98 26.09
C GLY A 186 7.93 -6.95 26.24
N VAL A 187 8.36 -7.58 25.15
CA VAL A 187 9.36 -8.65 25.12
C VAL A 187 10.57 -8.23 24.29
N THR A 188 11.77 -8.51 24.79
CA THR A 188 13.01 -8.40 24.00
C THR A 188 13.48 -9.79 23.58
N TYR A 189 13.61 -10.00 22.28
CA TYR A 189 14.25 -11.15 21.68
C TYR A 189 15.74 -10.89 21.53
N VAL A 190 16.56 -11.81 22.06
CA VAL A 190 18.03 -11.73 21.98
C VAL A 190 18.62 -13.01 21.39
N PRO A 191 19.71 -12.92 20.62
CA PRO A 191 20.41 -14.10 20.13
C PRO A 191 20.97 -14.96 21.28
N VAL A 192 20.28 -16.08 21.59
CA VAL A 192 20.65 -16.98 22.69
C VAL A 192 22.10 -17.45 22.61
N ARG A 193 22.63 -17.66 21.39
CA ARG A 193 24.01 -18.09 21.19
C ARG A 193 25.00 -17.04 21.69
N SER A 194 24.84 -15.79 21.27
CA SER A 194 25.72 -14.69 21.67
C SER A 194 25.73 -14.50 23.19
N ILE A 195 24.55 -14.59 23.81
CA ILE A 195 24.41 -14.51 25.27
C ILE A 195 25.12 -15.68 25.94
N ALA A 196 24.80 -16.92 25.57
CA ALA A 196 25.37 -18.12 26.19
C ALA A 196 26.90 -18.19 26.04
N GLU A 197 27.44 -17.89 24.86
CA GLU A 197 28.88 -17.88 24.62
C GLU A 197 29.60 -16.81 25.45
N SER A 198 28.96 -15.66 25.71
CA SER A 198 29.53 -14.62 26.59
C SER A 198 29.68 -15.09 28.05
N PHE A 199 28.91 -16.10 28.46
CA PHE A 199 29.01 -16.76 29.76
C PHE A 199 29.85 -18.05 29.71
N GLY A 200 30.52 -18.33 28.60
CA GLY A 200 31.36 -19.52 28.44
C GLY A 200 30.58 -20.83 28.26
N VAL A 201 29.30 -20.74 27.92
CA VAL A 201 28.40 -21.88 27.70
C VAL A 201 28.45 -22.29 26.23
N ALA A 202 28.55 -23.59 25.95
CA ALA A 202 28.47 -24.12 24.60
C ALA A 202 27.00 -24.26 24.16
N VAL A 203 26.73 -23.95 22.90
CA VAL A 203 25.37 -23.87 22.34
C VAL A 203 25.25 -24.84 21.17
N ASN A 204 24.36 -25.82 21.29
CA ASN A 204 24.07 -26.78 20.24
C ASN A 204 22.61 -26.65 19.76
N TRP A 205 22.39 -26.80 18.45
CA TRP A 205 21.04 -26.79 17.86
C TRP A 205 20.66 -28.18 17.40
N ASP A 206 19.58 -28.72 17.98
CA ASP A 206 18.91 -29.91 17.47
C ASP A 206 17.77 -29.49 16.53
N ASN A 207 18.04 -29.59 15.23
CA ASN A 207 17.06 -29.22 14.19
C ASN A 207 15.84 -30.18 14.14
N LYS A 208 15.99 -31.43 14.59
CA LYS A 208 14.92 -32.41 14.58
C LYS A 208 13.95 -32.16 15.74
N ALA A 209 14.47 -31.87 16.92
CA ALA A 209 13.68 -31.55 18.10
C ALA A 209 13.25 -30.08 18.18
N LYS A 210 13.78 -29.21 17.30
CA LYS A 210 13.64 -27.75 17.37
C LYS A 210 14.04 -27.21 18.75
N ARG A 211 15.16 -27.71 19.27
CA ARG A 211 15.64 -27.45 20.64
C ARG A 211 17.05 -26.88 20.63
N VAL A 212 17.30 -25.91 21.50
CA VAL A 212 18.64 -25.39 21.80
C VAL A 212 19.13 -26.05 23.08
N ASP A 213 20.28 -26.72 23.01
CA ASP A 213 20.95 -27.33 24.15
C ASP A 213 22.13 -26.46 24.61
N LEU A 214 22.16 -26.14 25.90
CA LEU A 214 23.19 -25.33 26.53
C LEU A 214 24.00 -26.20 27.49
N THR A 215 25.30 -26.34 27.24
CA THR A 215 26.20 -27.15 28.08
C THR A 215 27.30 -26.29 28.66
N LYS A 216 27.52 -26.43 29.98
CA LYS A 216 28.65 -25.80 30.66
C LYS A 216 29.94 -26.44 30.13
N LYS A 217 30.91 -25.62 29.74
CA LYS A 217 32.27 -26.09 29.43
C LYS A 217 32.95 -26.63 30.69
#